data_AF-A0A420X1P0-F1
#
_entry.id   AF-A0A420X1P0-F1
#
_cell.length_a   1.000
_cell.length_b   1.000
_cell.length_c   1.000
_cell.angle_alpha   90.00
_cell.angle_beta   90.00
_cell.angle_gamma   90.00
#
_symmetry.space_group_name_H-M   'P 1'
#
loop_
_entity.id
_entity.type
_entity.pdbx_description
1 polymer ?
#
loop_
_entity_poly.entity_id
_entity_poly.type
_entity_poly.pdbx_seq_one_letter_code
_entity_poly.pdbx_strand_id
1 'polypeptide(L)'
;MNTDQLEGESRNLAGRAQQAFGEATDDHSVQTEGRVRSAAGRAQAQYGEAMENAREYTADRPFNALAIAAGVGFVFGLLVGRS
;
A
#
# COMPACT_ATOMS: atom_id res chain seq x y z
N MET A 1 13.65 -19.08 -24.25
CA MET A 1 12.73 -19.51 -23.17
C MET A 1 11.69 -18.41 -23.00
N ASN A 2 10.42 -18.80 -22.92
CA ASN A 2 9.26 -18.02 -23.36
C ASN A 2 8.95 -16.79 -22.49
N THR A 3 9.17 -15.59 -23.03
CA THR A 3 8.68 -14.32 -22.47
C THR A 3 7.14 -14.24 -22.56
N ASP A 4 6.54 -14.92 -23.52
CA ASP A 4 5.08 -14.92 -23.76
C ASP A 4 4.27 -15.59 -22.64
N GLN A 5 4.84 -16.56 -21.91
CA GLN A 5 4.14 -17.20 -20.80
C GLN A 5 4.10 -16.31 -19.55
N LEU A 6 5.14 -15.50 -19.34
CA LEU A 6 5.22 -14.51 -18.26
C LEU A 6 4.24 -13.34 -18.49
N GLU A 7 4.01 -12.96 -19.74
CA GLU A 7 3.06 -11.91 -20.08
C GLU A 7 1.59 -12.34 -19.82
N GLY A 8 1.27 -13.62 -20.05
CA GLY A 8 -0.05 -14.17 -19.74
C GLY A 8 -0.35 -14.23 -18.24
N GLU A 9 0.61 -14.69 -17.43
CA GLU A 9 0.45 -14.77 -15.98
C GLU A 9 0.33 -13.39 -15.33
N SER A 10 1.15 -12.44 -15.75
CA SER A 10 1.12 -11.07 -15.25
C SER A 10 -0.19 -10.34 -15.59
N ARG A 11 -0.77 -10.57 -16.78
CA ARG A 11 -2.07 -10.02 -17.17
C ARG A 11 -3.20 -10.55 -16.29
N ASN A 12 -3.19 -11.84 -15.97
CA ASN A 12 -4.22 -12.48 -15.16
C ASN A 12 -4.16 -12.01 -13.69
N LEU A 13 -2.95 -11.86 -13.15
CA LEU A 13 -2.71 -11.27 -11.83
C LEU A 13 -3.18 -9.82 -11.74
N ALA A 14 -2.87 -9.01 -12.76
CA ALA A 14 -3.31 -7.62 -12.83
C ALA A 14 -4.85 -7.51 -12.85
N GLY A 15 -5.54 -8.37 -13.62
CA GLY A 15 -7.01 -8.38 -13.67
C GLY A 15 -7.66 -8.70 -12.33
N ARG A 16 -7.15 -9.69 -11.60
CA ARG A 16 -7.66 -10.05 -10.26
C ARG A 16 -7.42 -8.93 -9.24
N ALA A 17 -6.24 -8.30 -9.30
CA ALA A 17 -5.91 -7.17 -8.44
C ALA A 17 -6.81 -5.96 -8.71
N GLN A 18 -7.09 -5.64 -9.98
CA GLN A 18 -7.99 -4.56 -10.36
C GLN A 18 -9.43 -4.81 -9.91
N GLN A 19 -9.91 -6.06 -10.02
CA GLN A 19 -11.27 -6.40 -9.60
C GLN A 19 -11.44 -6.24 -8.08
N ALA A 20 -10.53 -6.82 -7.29
CA ALA A 20 -10.57 -6.71 -5.83
C ALA A 20 -10.42 -5.25 -5.35
N PHE A 21 -9.57 -4.47 -6.00
CA PHE A 21 -9.41 -3.05 -5.68
C PHE A 21 -10.64 -2.22 -6.06
N GLY A 22 -11.30 -2.53 -7.18
CA GLY A 22 -12.53 -1.89 -7.62
C GLY A 22 -13.68 -2.16 -6.65
N GLU A 23 -13.92 -3.41 -6.28
CA GLU A 23 -14.96 -3.81 -5.32
C GLU A 23 -14.76 -3.10 -3.96
N ALA A 24 -13.53 -3.07 -3.45
CA ALA A 24 -13.23 -2.39 -2.19
C ALA A 24 -13.40 -0.85 -2.25
N THR A 25 -13.18 -0.24 -3.41
CA THR A 25 -13.27 1.21 -3.61
C THR A 25 -14.71 1.68 -3.82
N ASP A 26 -15.52 0.87 -4.51
CA ASP A 26 -16.94 1.15 -4.78
C ASP A 26 -17.73 1.26 -3.47
N ASP A 27 -17.50 0.32 -2.54
CA ASP A 27 -18.12 0.30 -1.21
C ASP A 27 -17.69 1.47 -0.31
N HIS A 28 -16.50 2.03 -0.52
CA HIS A 28 -15.91 3.04 0.36
C HIS A 28 -16.28 4.49 0.02
N SER A 29 -16.76 4.76 -1.19
CA SER A 29 -17.01 6.11 -1.70
C SER A 29 -18.16 6.85 -1.01
N VAL A 30 -19.01 6.14 -0.25
CA VAL A 30 -20.29 6.67 0.29
C VAL A 30 -20.20 7.27 1.71
N GLN A 31 -19.06 7.17 2.43
CA GLN A 31 -19.03 7.41 3.90
C GLN A 31 -18.02 8.47 4.40
N THR A 32 -17.58 9.39 3.55
CA THR A 32 -16.31 10.13 3.76
C THR A 32 -16.43 11.42 4.56
N GLU A 33 -17.53 12.18 4.48
CA GLU A 33 -17.55 13.58 4.96
C GLU A 33 -17.52 13.75 6.50
N GLY A 34 -18.05 12.80 7.28
CA GLY A 34 -18.12 12.92 8.75
C GLY A 34 -16.86 12.45 9.51
N ARG A 35 -16.02 11.60 8.90
CA ARG A 35 -14.90 10.93 9.60
C ARG A 35 -13.62 11.75 9.66
N VAL A 36 -13.45 12.71 8.77
CA VAL A 36 -12.18 13.46 8.58
C VAL A 36 -11.77 14.24 9.84
N ARG A 37 -12.73 14.85 10.55
CA ARG A 37 -12.46 15.69 11.73
C ARG A 37 -12.07 14.88 12.98
N SER A 38 -12.66 13.70 13.18
CA SER A 38 -12.25 12.77 14.23
C SER A 38 -11.03 11.93 13.85
N ALA A 39 -10.79 11.72 12.57
CA ALA A 39 -9.61 11.05 12.07
C ALA A 39 -8.35 11.89 12.29
N ALA A 40 -8.40 13.20 12.09
CA ALA A 40 -7.23 14.07 12.28
C ALA A 40 -6.61 13.98 13.69
N GLY A 41 -7.43 14.02 14.75
CA GLY A 41 -6.93 13.92 16.13
C GLY A 41 -6.41 12.53 16.51
N ARG A 42 -7.05 11.46 16.01
CA ARG A 42 -6.57 10.08 16.23
C ARG A 42 -5.33 9.77 15.41
N ALA A 43 -5.27 10.28 14.18
CA ALA A 43 -4.13 10.14 13.29
C ALA A 43 -2.89 10.79 13.89
N GLN A 44 -3.00 11.98 14.50
CA GLN A 44 -1.85 12.62 15.15
C GLN A 44 -1.26 11.79 16.30
N ALA A 45 -2.11 11.21 17.17
CA ALA A 45 -1.66 10.35 18.26
C ALA A 45 -1.03 9.06 17.73
N GLN A 46 -1.73 8.36 16.84
CA GLN A 46 -1.25 7.10 16.27
C GLN A 46 -0.01 7.27 15.39
N TYR A 47 0.14 8.42 14.72
CA TYR A 47 1.31 8.71 13.90
C TYR A 47 2.57 8.85 14.77
N GLY A 48 2.46 9.47 15.94
CA GLY A 48 3.56 9.54 16.91
C GLY A 48 4.02 8.16 17.35
N GLU A 49 3.09 7.31 17.80
CA GLU A 49 3.37 5.94 18.23
C GLU A 49 3.93 5.07 17.08
N ALA A 50 3.37 5.20 15.88
CA ALA A 50 3.82 4.45 14.71
C ALA A 50 5.22 4.88 14.28
N MET A 51 5.53 6.17 14.32
CA MET A 51 6.85 6.68 13.94
C MET A 51 7.92 6.29 14.95
N GLU A 52 7.58 6.25 16.23
CA GLU A 52 8.47 5.77 17.30
C GLU A 52 8.75 4.26 17.16
N ASN A 53 7.70 3.45 16.95
CA ASN A 53 7.86 2.01 16.67
C ASN A 53 8.64 1.75 15.38
N ALA A 54 8.38 2.49 14.32
CA ALA A 54 9.10 2.35 13.06
C ALA A 54 10.59 2.71 13.23
N ARG A 55 10.89 3.76 14.01
CA ARG A 55 12.26 4.15 14.34
C ARG A 55 12.97 3.06 15.12
N GLU A 56 12.32 2.50 16.15
CA GLU A 56 12.89 1.40 16.95
C GLU A 56 13.14 0.15 16.10
N TYR A 57 12.14 -0.29 15.32
CA TYR A 57 12.27 -1.45 14.43
C TYR A 57 13.36 -1.26 13.36
N THR A 58 13.52 -0.03 12.85
CA THR A 58 14.57 0.31 11.87
C THR A 58 15.96 0.29 12.50
N ALA A 59 16.08 0.77 13.74
CA ALA A 59 17.34 0.75 14.48
C ALA A 59 17.76 -0.69 14.84
N ASP A 60 16.82 -1.54 15.24
CA ASP A 60 17.06 -2.95 15.58
C ASP A 60 17.32 -3.83 14.36
N ARG A 61 16.58 -3.61 13.26
CA ARG A 61 16.64 -4.46 12.05
C ARG A 61 16.65 -3.64 10.76
N PRO A 62 17.79 -3.00 10.43
CA PRO A 62 17.89 -2.11 9.28
C PRO A 62 17.60 -2.82 7.95
N PHE A 63 18.03 -4.08 7.79
CA PHE A 63 17.77 -4.85 6.57
C PHE A 63 16.28 -5.20 6.39
N ASN A 64 15.56 -5.50 7.47
CA ASN A 64 14.12 -5.80 7.38
C ASN A 64 13.32 -4.53 7.10
N ALA A 65 13.69 -3.40 7.72
CA ALA A 65 13.08 -2.11 7.43
C ALA A 65 13.30 -1.69 5.97
N LEU A 66 14.50 -1.90 5.42
CA LEU A 66 14.80 -1.69 4.01
C LEU A 66 13.94 -2.57 3.09
N ALA A 67 13.75 -3.85 3.41
CA ALA A 67 12.91 -4.74 2.63
C ALA A 67 11.43 -4.28 2.60
N ILE A 68 10.91 -3.80 3.74
CA ILE A 68 9.56 -3.24 3.83
C ILE A 68 9.47 -1.95 3.00
N ALA A 69 10.44 -1.04 3.15
CA ALA A 69 10.49 0.21 2.38
C ALA A 69 10.57 -0.05 0.86
N ALA A 70 11.37 -1.03 0.44
CA ALA A 70 11.48 -1.44 -0.96
C ALA A 70 10.15 -2.04 -1.47
N GLY A 71 9.48 -2.86 -0.68
CA GLY A 71 8.17 -3.42 -1.03
C GLY A 71 7.10 -2.33 -1.21
N VAL A 72 7.02 -1.39 -0.27
CA VAL A 72 6.09 -0.24 -0.35
C VAL A 72 6.43 0.62 -1.57
N GLY A 73 7.70 0.98 -1.75
CA GLY A 73 8.16 1.78 -2.89
C GLY A 73 7.92 1.11 -4.24
N PHE A 74 8.06 -0.22 -4.33
CA PHE A 74 7.79 -0.97 -5.55
C PHE A 74 6.31 -0.95 -5.92
N VAL A 75 5.42 -1.20 -4.95
CA VAL A 75 3.97 -1.11 -5.19
C VAL A 75 3.58 0.31 -5.60
N PHE A 76 4.10 1.32 -4.91
CA PHE A 76 3.83 2.72 -5.23
C PHE A 76 4.38 3.10 -6.62
N GLY A 77 5.57 2.61 -6.97
CA GLY A 77 6.18 2.79 -8.28
C GLY A 77 5.39 2.11 -9.40
N LEU A 78 4.83 0.93 -9.16
CA LEU A 78 3.94 0.26 -10.12
C LEU A 78 2.60 0.99 -10.31
N LEU A 79 2.10 1.67 -9.27
CA LEU A 79 0.88 2.48 -9.35
C LEU A 79 1.10 3.78 -10.13
N VAL A 80 2.20 4.51 -9.86
CA VAL A 80 2.49 5.79 -10.51
C VAL A 80 3.05 5.60 -11.92
N GLY A 81 3.89 4.57 -12.12
CA GLY A 81 4.54 4.30 -13.40
C GLY A 81 3.62 3.76 -14.50
N ARG A 82 2.33 3.51 -14.18
CA ARG A 82 1.31 3.05 -15.12
C ARG A 82 0.35 4.17 -15.58
N SER A 83 0.62 5.42 -15.17
CA SER A 83 -0.10 6.64 -15.58
C SER A 83 0.61 7.36 -16.72
#